data_AF-A0A1M4DVM0-F1
#
_entry.id   AF-A0A1M4DVM0-F1
#
_cell.length_a   1.000
_cell.length_b   1.000
_cell.length_c   1.000
_cell.angle_alpha   90.00
_cell.angle_beta   90.00
_cell.angle_gamma   90.00
#
_symmetry.space_group_name_H-M   'P 1'
#
loop_
_entity.id
_entity.type
_entity.pdbx_description
1 polymer ?
#
loop_
_entity_poly.entity_id
_entity_poly.type
_entity_poly.pdbx_seq_one_letter_code
_entity_poly.pdbx_strand_id
1 'polypeptide(L)'
;MTLGAIVFWVAQAPAVATVLAAVATVWAMQLIAPAVRRRSLSMDGWASEILFASPFVLFFLPYVAWTVVARPPLTWDWVGAALAVATAVAVYASNWRQLRVGFDREFLEIMPPLHLTTAVLRSYQLQAAAIGQELFYRGVVFEFLRPGIGWAVIVVSTVLFVVEHLGNRWAGAVLDRAYVVRITVLSTALATIMFMTGSLWAALLGHVVYNLFPVAQVAWRYHVNPHRRGEA
;
A
#
# COMPACT_ATOMS: atom_id res chain seq x y z
N MET A 1 -3.97 16.97 27.56
CA MET A 1 -5.07 16.28 26.83
C MET A 1 -4.79 14.80 26.81
N THR A 2 -5.72 13.95 27.21
CA THR A 2 -5.58 12.48 27.16
C THR A 2 -6.03 11.95 25.80
N LEU A 3 -5.54 10.77 25.39
CA LEU A 3 -5.96 10.09 24.16
C LEU A 3 -7.50 9.96 24.07
N GLY A 4 -8.16 9.77 25.22
CA GLY A 4 -9.63 9.71 25.33
C GLY A 4 -10.34 11.03 25.03
N ALA A 5 -9.73 12.18 25.35
CA ALA A 5 -10.29 13.49 25.01
C ALA A 5 -10.21 13.76 23.50
N ILE A 6 -9.18 13.26 22.83
CA ILE A 6 -9.05 13.33 21.37
C ILE A 6 -10.12 12.44 20.72
N VAL A 7 -10.27 11.19 21.14
CA VAL A 7 -11.30 10.26 20.61
C VAL A 7 -12.73 10.79 20.81
N PHE A 8 -13.02 11.39 21.98
CA PHE A 8 -14.34 11.95 22.27
C PHE A 8 -14.68 13.16 21.38
N TRP A 9 -13.74 14.07 21.16
CA TRP A 9 -13.93 15.24 20.29
C TRP A 9 -14.05 14.84 18.81
N VAL A 10 -13.28 13.82 18.42
CA VAL A 10 -13.20 13.23 17.07
C VAL A 10 -14.48 12.42 16.73
N ALA A 11 -15.17 11.85 17.72
CA ALA A 11 -16.44 11.14 17.50
C ALA A 11 -17.65 12.05 17.23
N GLN A 12 -17.58 13.33 17.58
CA GLN A 12 -18.68 14.30 17.43
C GLN A 12 -18.76 14.94 16.04
N ALA A 13 -17.75 14.78 15.19
CA ALA A 13 -17.76 15.26 13.81
C ALA A 13 -18.12 14.09 12.87
N PRO A 14 -19.24 14.16 12.10
CA PRO A 14 -19.69 13.06 11.24
C PRO A 14 -18.62 12.55 10.27
N ALA A 15 -17.82 13.49 9.75
CA ALA A 15 -16.69 13.23 8.87
C ALA A 15 -15.58 12.43 9.56
N VAL A 16 -15.28 12.77 10.81
CA VAL A 16 -14.20 12.17 11.57
C VAL A 16 -14.59 10.80 12.10
N ALA A 17 -15.84 10.63 12.57
CA ALA A 17 -16.41 9.33 12.91
C ALA A 17 -16.39 8.36 11.72
N THR A 18 -16.67 8.86 10.51
CA THR A 18 -16.58 8.08 9.26
C THR A 18 -15.15 7.60 9.00
N VAL A 19 -14.15 8.47 9.14
CA VAL A 19 -12.74 8.09 8.99
C VAL A 19 -12.31 7.10 10.06
N LEU A 20 -12.70 7.30 11.32
CA LEU A 20 -12.40 6.35 12.41
C LEU A 20 -13.04 4.98 12.17
N ALA A 21 -14.31 4.93 11.77
CA ALA A 21 -14.99 3.67 11.45
C ALA A 21 -14.28 2.96 10.29
N ALA A 22 -13.86 3.71 9.27
CA ALA A 22 -13.13 3.17 8.16
C ALA A 22 -11.75 2.62 8.57
N VAL A 23 -10.97 3.39 9.35
CA VAL A 23 -9.69 2.95 9.93
C VAL A 23 -9.87 1.71 10.81
N ALA A 24 -10.90 1.69 11.66
CA ALA A 24 -11.22 0.53 12.50
C ALA A 24 -11.50 -0.71 11.65
N THR A 25 -12.10 -0.54 10.47
CA THR A 25 -12.34 -1.65 9.53
C THR A 25 -11.04 -2.13 8.89
N VAL A 26 -10.10 -1.21 8.53
CA VAL A 26 -8.74 -1.58 8.10
C VAL A 26 -8.08 -2.45 9.17
N TRP A 27 -8.07 -1.95 10.41
CA TRP A 27 -7.32 -2.55 11.51
C TRP A 27 -7.93 -3.86 11.99
N ALA A 28 -9.26 -3.96 12.02
CA ALA A 28 -9.95 -5.22 12.33
C ALA A 28 -9.47 -6.31 11.37
N MET A 29 -9.33 -6.02 10.08
CA MET A 29 -8.83 -6.97 9.09
C MET A 29 -7.37 -7.35 9.31
N GLN A 30 -6.52 -6.40 9.72
CA GLN A 30 -5.13 -6.71 10.09
C GLN A 30 -5.01 -7.68 11.26
N LEU A 31 -5.97 -7.68 12.18
CA LEU A 31 -6.00 -8.64 13.30
C LEU A 31 -6.32 -10.07 12.83
N ILE A 32 -7.16 -10.21 11.81
CA ILE A 32 -7.56 -11.52 11.26
C ILE A 32 -6.54 -12.04 10.24
N ALA A 33 -5.79 -11.15 9.61
CA ALA A 33 -4.92 -11.48 8.49
C ALA A 33 -3.82 -12.53 8.80
N PRO A 34 -3.24 -12.62 10.02
CA PRO A 34 -2.39 -13.75 10.39
C PRO A 34 -3.11 -15.11 10.35
N ALA A 35 -4.40 -15.17 10.72
CA ALA A 35 -5.20 -16.38 10.62
C ALA A 35 -5.49 -16.72 9.15
N VAL A 36 -5.83 -15.72 8.34
CA VAL A 36 -6.01 -15.85 6.89
C VAL A 36 -4.74 -16.39 6.22
N ARG A 37 -3.56 -15.85 6.56
CA ARG A 37 -2.26 -16.34 6.08
C ARG A 37 -1.98 -17.78 6.49
N ARG A 38 -2.22 -18.15 7.75
CA ARG A 38 -2.03 -19.55 8.19
C ARG A 38 -2.93 -20.49 7.39
N ARG A 39 -4.17 -20.07 7.12
CA ARG A 39 -5.10 -20.85 6.29
C ARG A 39 -4.63 -20.93 4.84
N SER A 40 -4.17 -19.83 4.25
CA SER A 40 -3.68 -19.83 2.86
C SER A 40 -2.50 -20.78 2.69
N LEU A 41 -1.58 -20.85 3.65
CA LEU A 41 -0.45 -21.80 3.63
C LEU A 41 -0.87 -23.29 3.65
N SER A 42 -2.09 -23.60 4.07
CA SER A 42 -2.65 -24.97 4.05
C SER A 42 -3.42 -25.29 2.76
N MET A 43 -3.45 -24.35 1.81
CA MET A 43 -4.17 -24.48 0.55
C MET A 43 -3.17 -24.40 -0.60
N ASP A 44 -3.48 -25.08 -1.70
CA ASP A 44 -2.66 -25.06 -2.91
C ASP A 44 -3.27 -24.19 -4.00
N GLY A 45 -2.40 -23.72 -4.90
CA GLY A 45 -2.79 -23.02 -6.11
C GLY A 45 -3.44 -21.65 -5.89
N TRP A 46 -4.35 -21.29 -6.79
CA TRP A 46 -4.93 -19.94 -6.88
C TRP A 46 -5.78 -19.55 -5.66
N ALA A 47 -6.43 -20.54 -5.01
CA ALA A 47 -7.29 -20.28 -3.86
C ALA A 47 -6.49 -19.78 -2.66
N SER A 48 -5.27 -20.30 -2.46
CA SER A 48 -4.32 -19.81 -1.47
C SER A 48 -3.96 -18.34 -1.70
N GLU A 49 -3.61 -18.01 -2.95
CA GLU A 49 -3.17 -16.67 -3.32
C GLU A 49 -4.31 -15.63 -3.22
N ILE A 50 -5.54 -15.98 -3.60
CA ILE A 50 -6.71 -15.10 -3.41
C ILE A 50 -7.00 -14.89 -1.93
N LEU A 51 -6.97 -15.96 -1.13
CA LEU A 51 -7.20 -15.85 0.30
C LEU A 51 -6.13 -14.96 0.95
N PHE A 52 -4.86 -15.12 0.55
CA PHE A 52 -3.76 -14.26 0.99
C PHE A 52 -3.93 -12.80 0.53
N ALA A 53 -4.41 -12.56 -0.69
CA ALA A 53 -4.66 -11.22 -1.22
C ALA A 53 -5.77 -10.46 -0.48
N SER A 54 -6.76 -11.21 0.01
CA SER A 54 -8.03 -10.65 0.49
C SER A 54 -7.90 -9.52 1.51
N PRO A 55 -7.00 -9.58 2.52
CA PRO A 55 -6.88 -8.51 3.52
C PRO A 55 -6.26 -7.23 2.95
N PHE A 56 -5.58 -7.31 1.79
CA PHE A 56 -4.88 -6.19 1.17
C PHE A 56 -5.68 -5.50 0.07
N VAL A 57 -6.65 -6.19 -0.54
CA VAL A 57 -7.37 -5.68 -1.72
C VAL A 57 -8.85 -5.48 -1.43
N LEU A 58 -9.52 -6.51 -0.89
CA LEU A 58 -10.98 -6.46 -0.72
C LEU A 58 -11.42 -5.41 0.28
N PHE A 59 -10.58 -5.16 1.29
CA PHE A 59 -10.82 -4.13 2.29
C PHE A 59 -10.97 -2.72 1.67
N PHE A 60 -10.20 -2.42 0.62
CA PHE A 60 -10.24 -1.10 0.01
C PHE A 60 -11.41 -0.92 -0.99
N LEU A 61 -12.09 -2.01 -1.40
CA LEU A 61 -13.13 -1.96 -2.42
C LEU A 61 -14.28 -0.98 -2.13
N PRO A 62 -14.84 -0.89 -0.90
CA PRO A 62 -15.89 0.08 -0.62
C PRO A 62 -15.43 1.52 -0.82
N TYR A 63 -14.16 1.82 -0.48
CA TYR A 63 -13.57 3.15 -0.64
C TYR A 63 -13.18 3.44 -2.09
N VAL A 64 -12.78 2.41 -2.85
CA VAL A 64 -12.58 2.51 -4.30
C VAL A 64 -13.91 2.85 -4.97
N ALA A 65 -14.97 2.12 -4.66
CA ALA A 65 -16.32 2.38 -5.19
C ALA A 65 -16.78 3.79 -4.83
N TRP A 66 -16.61 4.22 -3.58
CA TRP A 66 -16.91 5.59 -3.16
C TRP A 66 -16.14 6.62 -3.99
N THR A 67 -14.82 6.47 -4.09
CA THR A 67 -13.95 7.48 -4.71
C THR A 67 -14.16 7.57 -6.23
N VAL A 68 -14.42 6.44 -6.90
CA VAL A 68 -14.60 6.38 -8.36
C VAL A 68 -16.04 6.72 -8.77
N VAL A 69 -17.05 6.22 -8.03
CA VAL A 69 -18.47 6.35 -8.43
C VAL A 69 -19.08 7.63 -7.90
N ALA A 70 -18.76 8.05 -6.67
CA ALA A 70 -19.40 9.20 -6.04
C ALA A 70 -18.78 10.56 -6.41
N ARG A 71 -17.62 10.58 -7.09
CA ARG A 71 -16.95 11.83 -7.51
C ARG A 71 -16.17 11.76 -8.82
N PRO A 72 -16.61 12.51 -9.85
CA PRO A 72 -15.67 13.10 -10.78
C PRO A 72 -15.85 14.63 -10.96
N PRO A 73 -14.80 15.37 -11.36
CA PRO A 73 -13.53 14.86 -11.87
C PRO A 73 -12.35 15.03 -10.89
N LEU A 74 -11.63 13.94 -10.66
CA LEU A 74 -10.31 13.96 -10.03
C LEU A 74 -9.36 14.81 -10.88
N THR A 75 -8.79 15.87 -10.29
CA THR A 75 -7.90 16.78 -11.02
C THR A 75 -6.56 16.11 -11.30
N TRP A 76 -6.09 16.23 -12.54
CA TRP A 76 -4.73 15.86 -12.91
C TRP A 76 -3.80 17.05 -12.78
N ASP A 77 -2.61 16.84 -12.25
CA ASP A 77 -1.56 17.86 -12.17
C ASP A 77 -0.21 17.28 -12.58
N TRP A 78 0.37 17.82 -13.66
CA TRP A 78 1.62 17.29 -14.24
C TRP A 78 2.83 17.54 -13.37
N VAL A 79 2.87 18.68 -12.67
CA VAL A 79 3.99 19.02 -11.77
C VAL A 79 3.99 18.08 -10.58
N GLY A 80 2.83 17.88 -9.95
CA GLY A 80 2.61 16.91 -8.89
C GLY A 80 2.94 15.49 -9.32
N ALA A 81 2.53 15.08 -10.52
CA ALA A 81 2.87 13.76 -11.07
C ALA A 81 4.39 13.58 -11.23
N ALA A 82 5.09 14.57 -11.79
CA ALA A 82 6.55 14.52 -11.94
C ALA A 82 7.26 14.46 -10.57
N LEU A 83 6.82 15.26 -9.59
CA LEU A 83 7.35 15.23 -8.23
C LEU A 83 7.07 13.90 -7.52
N ALA A 84 5.89 13.31 -7.73
CA ALA A 84 5.51 12.03 -7.15
C ALA A 84 6.36 10.89 -7.71
N VAL A 85 6.57 10.86 -9.02
CA VAL A 85 7.46 9.90 -9.69
C VAL A 85 8.91 10.08 -9.23
N ALA A 86 9.42 11.31 -9.20
CA ALA A 86 10.78 11.60 -8.74
C ALA A 86 10.99 11.16 -7.28
N THR A 87 10.01 11.43 -6.41
CA THR A 87 10.02 10.99 -5.02
C THR A 87 10.04 9.46 -4.92
N ALA A 88 9.16 8.78 -5.65
CA ALA A 88 9.07 7.32 -5.66
C ALA A 88 10.41 6.68 -6.07
N VAL A 89 11.00 7.18 -7.17
CA VAL A 89 12.30 6.72 -7.66
C VAL A 89 13.41 7.01 -6.64
N ALA A 90 13.45 8.20 -6.04
CA ALA A 90 14.48 8.57 -5.07
C ALA A 90 14.40 7.74 -3.78
N VAL A 91 13.19 7.56 -3.21
CA VAL A 91 12.99 6.73 -2.03
C VAL A 91 13.38 5.28 -2.32
N TYR A 92 13.03 4.76 -3.49
CA TYR A 92 13.38 3.40 -3.85
C TYR A 92 14.89 3.24 -4.12
N ALA A 93 15.51 4.19 -4.82
CA ALA A 93 16.95 4.23 -5.07
C ALA A 93 17.78 4.31 -3.79
N SER A 94 17.26 4.92 -2.72
CA SER A 94 17.91 4.91 -1.40
C SER A 94 18.10 3.49 -0.83
N ASN A 95 17.38 2.51 -1.37
CA ASN A 95 17.48 1.09 -1.01
C ASN A 95 18.30 0.27 -2.04
N TRP A 96 19.25 0.90 -2.72
CA TRP A 96 20.03 0.30 -3.81
C TRP A 96 20.65 -1.06 -3.48
N ARG A 97 21.13 -1.26 -2.24
CA ARG A 97 21.71 -2.54 -1.81
C ARG A 97 20.70 -3.69 -1.89
N GLN A 98 19.51 -3.50 -1.32
CA GLN A 98 18.46 -4.52 -1.38
C GLN A 98 17.92 -4.68 -2.80
N LEU A 99 17.90 -3.59 -3.57
CA LEU A 99 17.53 -3.64 -4.98
C LEU A 99 18.44 -4.57 -5.78
N ARG A 100 19.76 -4.41 -5.64
CA ARG A 100 20.75 -5.28 -6.29
C ARG A 100 20.52 -6.74 -5.96
N VAL A 101 20.28 -7.07 -4.69
CA VAL A 101 20.02 -8.46 -4.25
C VAL A 101 18.76 -9.02 -4.92
N GLY A 102 17.69 -8.22 -5.05
CA GLY A 102 16.46 -8.66 -5.70
C GLY A 102 16.55 -8.87 -7.22
N PHE A 103 17.64 -8.42 -7.85
CA PHE A 103 17.94 -8.65 -9.27
C PHE A 103 19.15 -9.56 -9.50
N ASP A 104 19.82 -10.01 -8.43
CA ASP A 104 20.99 -10.86 -8.51
C ASP A 104 20.59 -12.25 -9.02
N ARG A 105 21.14 -12.64 -10.18
CA ARG A 105 20.74 -13.87 -10.85
C ARG A 105 21.11 -15.11 -10.05
N GLU A 106 22.34 -15.16 -9.52
CA GLU A 106 22.85 -16.30 -8.75
C GLU A 106 21.99 -16.53 -7.50
N PHE A 107 21.63 -15.45 -6.81
CA PHE A 107 20.72 -15.50 -5.67
C PHE A 107 19.31 -16.01 -6.05
N LEU A 108 18.78 -15.58 -7.20
CA LEU A 108 17.44 -16.00 -7.64
C LEU A 108 17.38 -17.46 -8.11
N GLU A 109 18.47 -17.99 -8.66
CA GLU A 109 18.58 -19.39 -9.10
C GLU A 109 18.53 -20.36 -7.91
N ILE A 110 19.02 -19.98 -6.72
CA ILE A 110 18.95 -20.82 -5.51
C ILE A 110 17.62 -20.72 -4.75
N MET A 111 16.75 -19.76 -5.10
CA MET A 111 15.41 -19.67 -4.50
C MET A 111 14.50 -20.80 -4.99
N PRO A 112 13.39 -21.10 -4.28
CA PRO A 112 12.36 -21.98 -4.83
C PRO A 112 11.79 -21.43 -6.16
N PRO A 113 11.48 -22.30 -7.14
CA PRO A 113 10.91 -21.89 -8.43
C PRO A 113 9.60 -21.12 -8.25
N LEU A 114 9.33 -20.16 -9.12
CA LEU A 114 8.12 -19.34 -9.05
C LEU A 114 7.10 -19.77 -10.11
N HIS A 115 5.87 -20.07 -9.69
CA HIS A 115 4.76 -20.31 -10.61
C HIS A 115 4.29 -19.00 -11.26
N LEU A 116 3.90 -19.06 -12.54
CA LEU A 116 3.35 -17.90 -13.26
C LEU A 116 2.14 -17.30 -12.54
N THR A 117 1.21 -18.15 -12.08
CA THR A 117 0.01 -17.70 -11.36
C THR A 117 0.37 -16.91 -10.11
N THR A 118 1.35 -17.39 -9.32
CA THR A 118 1.86 -16.67 -8.15
C THR A 118 2.54 -15.36 -8.55
N ALA A 119 3.33 -15.35 -9.62
CA ALA A 119 3.99 -14.11 -10.09
C ALA A 119 2.98 -13.04 -10.50
N VAL A 120 1.94 -13.41 -11.26
CA VAL A 120 0.86 -12.52 -11.70
C VAL A 120 0.05 -12.03 -10.50
N LEU A 121 -0.37 -12.92 -9.60
CA LEU A 121 -1.19 -12.55 -8.45
C LEU A 121 -0.43 -11.66 -7.47
N ARG A 122 0.85 -11.93 -7.20
CA ARG A 122 1.68 -11.03 -6.36
C ARG A 122 1.86 -9.67 -7.00
N SER A 123 2.09 -9.62 -8.31
CA SER A 123 2.22 -8.34 -9.03
C SER A 123 0.93 -7.53 -8.99
N TYR A 124 -0.21 -8.19 -9.21
CA TYR A 124 -1.53 -7.59 -9.09
C TYR A 124 -1.79 -7.09 -7.66
N GLN A 125 -1.53 -7.91 -6.65
CA GLN A 125 -1.69 -7.54 -5.23
C GLN A 125 -0.91 -6.28 -4.88
N LEU A 126 0.36 -6.17 -5.30
CA LEU A 126 1.20 -5.00 -5.05
C LEU A 126 0.57 -3.71 -5.61
N GLN A 127 0.03 -3.77 -6.83
CA GLN A 127 -0.56 -2.60 -7.46
C GLN A 127 -1.97 -2.29 -6.94
N ALA A 128 -2.80 -3.32 -6.75
CA ALA A 128 -4.13 -3.17 -6.18
C ALA A 128 -4.08 -2.60 -4.76
N ALA A 129 -3.12 -3.03 -3.94
CA ALA A 129 -2.89 -2.48 -2.61
C ALA A 129 -2.46 -1.01 -2.66
N ALA A 130 -1.50 -0.63 -3.51
CA ALA A 130 -1.09 0.77 -3.67
C ALA A 130 -2.26 1.67 -4.07
N ILE A 131 -3.05 1.23 -5.05
CA ILE A 131 -4.25 1.94 -5.51
C ILE A 131 -5.24 2.08 -4.34
N GLY A 132 -5.59 0.97 -3.67
CA GLY A 132 -6.54 0.98 -2.55
C GLY A 132 -6.10 1.90 -1.40
N GLN A 133 -4.80 1.84 -1.04
CA GLN A 133 -4.21 2.68 -0.01
C GLN A 133 -4.28 4.16 -0.38
N GLU A 134 -3.93 4.56 -1.59
CA GLU A 134 -4.01 5.99 -1.98
C GLU A 134 -5.47 6.48 -2.05
N LEU A 135 -6.39 5.70 -2.60
CA LEU A 135 -7.81 6.04 -2.61
C LEU A 135 -8.35 6.20 -1.17
N PHE A 136 -7.88 5.40 -0.23
CA PHE A 136 -8.27 5.53 1.17
C PHE A 136 -7.59 6.72 1.87
N TYR A 137 -6.27 6.77 1.91
CA TYR A 137 -5.54 7.77 2.70
C TYR A 137 -5.49 9.15 2.07
N ARG A 138 -5.56 9.28 0.74
CA ARG A 138 -5.51 10.56 0.02
C ARG A 138 -6.86 10.92 -0.59
N GLY A 139 -7.72 9.95 -0.87
CA GLY A 139 -9.12 10.21 -1.19
C GLY A 139 -9.94 10.44 0.07
N VAL A 140 -10.24 9.37 0.82
CA VAL A 140 -11.19 9.40 1.95
C VAL A 140 -10.67 10.24 3.12
N VAL A 141 -9.48 9.95 3.65
CA VAL A 141 -8.98 10.64 4.86
C VAL A 141 -8.81 12.14 4.63
N PHE A 142 -8.28 12.54 3.47
CA PHE A 142 -8.14 13.95 3.12
C PHE A 142 -9.50 14.62 2.97
N GLU A 143 -10.43 14.00 2.25
CA GLU A 143 -11.75 14.57 2.03
C GLU A 143 -12.45 14.92 3.36
N PHE A 144 -12.45 14.00 4.30
CA PHE A 144 -13.19 14.16 5.54
C PHE A 144 -12.44 14.97 6.61
N LEU A 145 -11.11 14.91 6.66
CA LEU A 145 -10.34 15.57 7.71
C LEU A 145 -9.79 16.93 7.28
N ARG A 146 -9.38 17.12 6.02
CA ARG A 146 -8.74 18.36 5.55
C ARG A 146 -9.54 19.63 5.89
N PRO A 147 -10.88 19.68 5.73
CA PRO A 147 -11.65 20.88 6.06
C PRO A 147 -11.58 21.26 7.54
N GLY A 148 -11.43 20.28 8.44
CA GLY A 148 -11.41 20.50 9.89
C GLY A 148 -10.01 20.72 10.47
N ILE A 149 -9.00 19.99 9.97
CA ILE A 149 -7.64 20.00 10.57
C ILE A 149 -6.57 20.60 9.64
N GLY A 150 -6.93 21.04 8.44
CA GLY A 150 -6.02 21.68 7.50
C GLY A 150 -4.78 20.84 7.21
N TRP A 151 -3.60 21.44 7.33
CA TRP A 151 -2.31 20.80 7.02
C TRP A 151 -1.99 19.58 7.89
N ALA A 152 -2.57 19.49 9.10
CA ALA A 152 -2.36 18.35 10.00
C ALA A 152 -2.85 17.01 9.39
N VAL A 153 -3.70 17.05 8.36
CA VAL A 153 -4.15 15.86 7.63
C VAL A 153 -2.99 15.10 6.98
N ILE A 154 -1.89 15.78 6.61
CA ILE A 154 -0.68 15.13 6.08
C ILE A 154 -0.09 14.19 7.13
N VAL A 155 0.04 14.68 8.36
CA VAL A 155 0.60 13.90 9.48
C VAL A 155 -0.32 12.74 9.82
N VAL A 156 -1.64 12.98 9.94
CA VAL A 156 -2.62 11.93 10.25
C VAL A 156 -2.62 10.84 9.17
N SER A 157 -2.73 11.22 7.90
CA SER A 157 -2.69 10.29 6.76
C SER A 157 -1.39 9.49 6.72
N THR A 158 -0.24 10.14 6.98
CA THR A 158 1.07 9.48 7.05
C THR A 158 1.12 8.46 8.19
N VAL A 159 0.70 8.85 9.39
CA VAL A 159 0.71 7.96 10.57
C VAL A 159 -0.19 6.75 10.34
N LEU A 160 -1.41 6.95 9.84
CA LEU A 160 -2.32 5.84 9.55
C LEU A 160 -1.72 4.87 8.52
N PHE A 161 -1.14 5.40 7.44
CA PHE A 161 -0.45 4.60 6.42
C PHE A 161 0.72 3.80 7.01
N VAL A 162 1.57 4.42 7.83
CA VAL A 162 2.73 3.74 8.44
C VAL A 162 2.27 2.68 9.44
N VAL A 163 1.27 2.98 10.27
CA VAL A 163 0.70 2.03 11.24
C VAL A 163 0.12 0.82 10.52
N GLU A 164 -0.56 1.00 9.40
CA GLU A 164 -1.03 -0.12 8.58
C GLU A 164 0.14 -1.02 8.15
N HIS A 165 1.23 -0.45 7.65
CA HIS A 165 2.40 -1.24 7.24
C HIS A 165 3.04 -2.00 8.41
N LEU A 166 3.06 -1.40 9.60
CA LEU A 166 3.50 -2.08 10.82
C LEU A 166 2.56 -3.22 11.23
N GLY A 167 1.26 -3.02 11.06
CA GLY A 167 0.23 -4.06 11.26
C GLY A 167 0.39 -5.23 10.29
N ASN A 168 0.85 -4.97 9.07
CA ASN A 168 1.08 -5.96 8.02
C ASN A 168 2.40 -6.77 8.16
N ARG A 169 3.10 -6.66 9.30
CA ARG A 169 4.34 -7.43 9.60
C ARG A 169 4.24 -8.94 9.40
N TRP A 170 3.04 -9.49 9.56
CA TRP A 170 2.76 -10.92 9.40
C TRP A 170 2.91 -11.39 7.95
N ALA A 171 2.93 -10.48 6.97
CA ALA A 171 3.08 -10.76 5.55
C ALA A 171 4.52 -11.10 5.13
N GLY A 172 5.48 -11.10 6.07
CA GLY A 172 6.87 -11.48 5.80
C GLY A 172 7.74 -10.35 5.26
N ALA A 173 7.27 -9.10 5.30
CA ALA A 173 8.13 -7.95 5.03
C ALA A 173 9.16 -7.77 6.14
N VAL A 174 10.43 -7.57 5.76
CA VAL A 174 11.48 -7.15 6.70
C VAL A 174 11.18 -5.69 7.09
N LEU A 175 10.49 -5.52 8.22
CA LEU A 175 10.19 -4.21 8.80
C LEU A 175 11.40 -3.70 9.59
N ASP A 176 12.50 -3.44 8.89
CA ASP A 176 13.62 -2.75 9.50
C ASP A 176 13.32 -1.25 9.67
N ARG A 177 14.14 -0.57 10.48
CA ARG A 177 13.99 0.87 10.70
C ARG A 177 14.07 1.66 9.39
N ALA A 178 14.91 1.21 8.46
CA ALA A 178 15.11 1.88 7.18
C ALA A 178 13.84 1.81 6.31
N TYR A 179 13.11 0.69 6.35
CA TYR A 179 11.83 0.51 5.70
C TYR A 179 10.79 1.48 6.26
N VAL A 180 10.65 1.55 7.59
CA VAL A 180 9.71 2.48 8.24
C VAL A 180 10.01 3.93 7.85
N VAL A 181 11.29 4.32 7.83
CA VAL A 181 11.70 5.66 7.39
C VAL A 181 11.32 5.90 5.93
N ARG A 182 11.61 4.95 5.01
CA ARG A 182 11.29 5.08 3.59
C ARG A 182 9.79 5.24 3.34
N ILE A 183 8.95 4.39 3.94
CA ILE A 183 7.50 4.50 3.76
C ILE A 183 6.93 5.77 4.41
N THR A 184 7.52 6.25 5.51
CA THR A 184 7.14 7.52 6.13
C THR A 184 7.44 8.68 5.19
N VAL A 185 8.66 8.73 4.63
CA VAL A 185 9.10 9.76 3.68
C VAL A 185 8.22 9.74 2.42
N LEU A 186 8.03 8.57 1.82
CA LEU A 186 7.15 8.40 0.65
C LEU A 186 5.74 8.92 0.96
N SER A 187 5.14 8.44 2.05
CA SER A 187 3.78 8.78 2.45
C SER A 187 3.62 10.28 2.74
N THR A 188 4.57 10.89 3.46
CA THR A 188 4.55 12.34 3.73
C THR A 188 4.66 13.15 2.44
N ALA A 189 5.55 12.76 1.53
CA ALA A 189 5.73 13.46 0.26
C ALA A 189 4.49 13.35 -0.64
N LEU A 190 3.92 12.16 -0.81
CA LEU A 190 2.70 11.97 -1.61
C LEU A 190 1.49 12.69 -0.99
N ALA A 191 1.36 12.67 0.35
CA ALA A 191 0.33 13.44 1.06
C ALA A 191 0.52 14.96 0.88
N THR A 192 1.77 15.44 0.87
CA THR A 192 2.08 16.86 0.62
C THR A 192 1.75 17.26 -0.80
N ILE A 193 2.11 16.43 -1.80
CA ILE A 193 1.75 16.66 -3.20
C ILE A 193 0.23 16.74 -3.33
N MET A 194 -0.52 15.77 -2.79
CA MET A 194 -1.98 15.79 -2.78
C MET A 194 -2.54 17.06 -2.11
N PHE A 195 -1.97 17.48 -0.98
CA PHE A 195 -2.42 18.68 -0.27
C PHE A 195 -2.27 19.95 -1.13
N MET A 196 -1.11 20.09 -1.77
CA MET A 196 -0.75 21.28 -2.54
C MET A 196 -1.46 21.35 -3.91
N THR A 197 -1.60 20.22 -4.60
CA THR A 197 -2.13 20.17 -5.96
C THR A 197 -3.61 19.76 -6.02
N GLY A 198 -4.11 19.11 -4.96
CA GLY A 198 -5.43 18.46 -4.97
C GLY A 198 -5.49 17.21 -5.85
N SER A 199 -4.38 16.79 -6.47
CA SER A 199 -4.38 15.69 -7.44
C SER A 199 -4.14 14.34 -6.77
N LEU A 200 -5.23 13.58 -6.60
CA LEU A 200 -5.17 12.18 -6.13
C LEU A 200 -4.39 11.30 -7.12
N TRP A 201 -4.54 11.58 -8.42
CA TRP A 201 -3.86 10.83 -9.47
C TRP A 201 -2.34 10.96 -9.42
N ALA A 202 -1.83 12.16 -9.10
CA ALA A 202 -0.40 12.36 -8.90
C ALA A 202 0.14 11.48 -7.75
N ALA A 203 -0.55 11.48 -6.60
CA ALA A 203 -0.19 10.64 -5.46
C ALA A 203 -0.25 9.14 -5.80
N LEU A 204 -1.33 8.71 -6.45
CA LEU A 204 -1.54 7.34 -6.92
C LEU A 204 -0.43 6.89 -7.88
N LEU A 205 -0.09 7.72 -8.87
CA LEU A 205 1.00 7.43 -9.80
C LEU A 205 2.32 7.24 -9.06
N GLY A 206 2.67 8.13 -8.13
CA GLY A 206 3.89 8.00 -7.34
C GLY A 206 3.96 6.66 -6.60
N HIS A 207 2.87 6.26 -5.93
CA HIS A 207 2.85 4.98 -5.21
C HIS A 207 2.90 3.77 -6.17
N VAL A 208 2.15 3.79 -7.27
CA VAL A 208 2.21 2.73 -8.29
C VAL A 208 3.64 2.60 -8.84
N VAL A 209 4.32 3.71 -9.13
CA VAL A 209 5.72 3.70 -9.58
C VAL A 209 6.66 3.15 -8.51
N TYR A 210 6.47 3.52 -7.25
CA TYR A 210 7.23 2.92 -6.14
C TYR A 210 7.06 1.39 -6.10
N ASN A 211 5.84 0.89 -6.36
CA ASN A 211 5.54 -0.55 -6.42
C ASN A 211 5.90 -1.22 -7.75
N LEU A 212 6.21 -0.48 -8.82
CA LEU A 212 6.68 -1.08 -10.08
C LEU A 212 8.02 -1.81 -9.89
N PHE A 213 8.86 -1.35 -8.97
CA PHE A 213 10.14 -2.01 -8.72
C PHE A 213 10.00 -3.41 -8.10
N PRO A 214 9.27 -3.64 -7.00
CA PRO A 214 9.03 -5.01 -6.52
C PRO A 214 8.23 -5.86 -7.52
N VAL A 215 7.34 -5.26 -8.32
CA VAL A 215 6.70 -5.97 -9.46
C VAL A 215 7.75 -6.44 -10.47
N ALA A 216 8.70 -5.58 -10.85
CA ALA A 216 9.79 -5.94 -11.74
C ALA A 216 10.69 -7.03 -11.15
N GLN A 217 10.96 -7.02 -9.84
CA GLN A 217 11.68 -8.10 -9.16
C GLN A 217 10.92 -9.43 -9.23
N VAL A 218 9.59 -9.42 -9.04
CA VAL A 218 8.75 -10.63 -9.19
C VAL A 218 8.81 -11.17 -10.61
N ALA A 219 8.67 -10.29 -11.62
CA ALA A 219 8.76 -10.67 -13.03
C ALA A 219 10.14 -11.22 -13.39
N TRP A 220 11.21 -10.58 -12.91
CA TRP A 220 12.59 -11.01 -13.12
C TRP A 220 12.86 -12.37 -12.47
N ARG A 221 12.41 -12.58 -11.23
CA ARG A 221 12.51 -13.88 -10.56
C ARG A 221 11.81 -14.99 -11.35
N TYR A 222 10.60 -14.72 -11.85
CA TYR A 222 9.88 -15.70 -12.68
C TYR A 222 10.66 -16.03 -13.96
N HIS A 223 11.28 -15.03 -14.59
CA HIS A 223 12.09 -15.23 -15.79
C HIS A 223 13.32 -16.10 -15.52
N VAL A 224 14.04 -15.85 -14.42
CA VAL A 224 15.27 -16.56 -14.05
C VAL A 224 14.99 -17.99 -13.57
N ASN A 225 13.97 -18.17 -12.72
CA ASN A 225 13.68 -19.45 -12.06
C ASN A 225 12.17 -19.79 -12.10
N PRO A 226 11.62 -20.07 -13.30
CA PRO A 226 10.23 -20.44 -13.47
C PRO A 226 9.98 -21.87 -13.00
N HIS A 227 8.84 -22.12 -12.35
CA HIS A 227 8.41 -23.49 -12.12
C HIS A 227 8.00 -24.15 -13.45
N ARG A 228 8.71 -25.20 -13.85
CA ARG A 228 8.40 -26.01 -15.04
C ARG A 228 7.69 -27.29 -14.61
N ARG A 229 6.53 -27.57 -15.22
CA ARG A 229 5.81 -28.82 -14.96
C ARG A 229 6.70 -30.01 -15.31
N GLY A 230 6.96 -30.88 -14.33
CA GLY A 230 7.76 -32.10 -14.49
C GLY A 230 9.15 -32.06 -13.86
N GLU A 231 9.57 -30.93 -13.29
CA GLU A 231 10.78 -30.83 -12.46
C GLU A 231 10.36 -30.93 -10.98
N ALA A 232 10.82 -31.99 -10.30
CA ALA A 232 10.59 -32.27 -8.88
C ALA A 232 11.85 -31.95 -8.06
#